data_AF-A0A318TJW3-F1
#
_entry.id   AF-A0A318TJW3-F1
#
_cell.length_a   1.000
_cell.length_b   1.000
_cell.length_c   1.000
_cell.angle_alpha   90.00
_cell.angle_beta   90.00
_cell.angle_gamma   90.00
#
_symmetry.space_group_name_H-M   'P 1'
#
loop_
_entity.id
_entity.type
_entity.pdbx_description
1 polymer ?
#
loop_
_entity_poly.entity_id
_entity_poly.type
_entity_poly.pdbx_seq_one_letter_code
_entity_poly.pdbx_strand_id
1 'polypeptide(L)'
;MPTVQPAPVKAEPPRELGVDDALIIAEKLTEVYAGRDKGYGDGWSDKLVAESLNVPRDWVRQIREKRFGPAADSEDVRAALGEARAVANDAATMLKAVSGSLDRLDVIKTQCAAMAAEAAELHATIDRQFRNQVGECSRTLGRIERGIAAIEKVVV
;
A
#
# COMPACT_ATOMS: atom_id res chain seq x y z
N MET A 1 2.19 -52.71 35.20
CA MET A 1 1.63 -52.53 33.85
C MET A 1 2.77 -52.24 32.90
N PRO A 2 3.10 -53.12 31.93
CA PRO A 2 4.12 -52.80 30.95
C PRO A 2 3.51 -51.90 29.85
N THR A 3 4.11 -50.73 29.65
CA THR A 3 3.80 -49.75 28.62
C THR A 3 4.20 -50.27 27.24
N VAL A 4 3.21 -50.39 26.33
CA VAL A 4 3.42 -50.70 24.91
C VAL A 4 3.95 -49.44 24.21
N GLN A 5 5.20 -49.46 23.76
CA GLN A 5 5.73 -48.46 22.84
C GLN A 5 5.10 -48.67 21.45
N PRO A 6 4.60 -47.62 20.77
CA PRO A 6 4.07 -47.78 19.42
C PRO A 6 5.25 -47.98 18.45
N ALA A 7 5.20 -49.06 17.68
CA ALA A 7 6.19 -49.37 16.66
C ALA A 7 6.22 -48.28 15.59
N PRO A 8 7.41 -47.94 15.04
CA PRO A 8 7.54 -46.91 14.02
C PRO A 8 6.81 -47.35 12.74
N VAL A 9 5.92 -46.49 12.25
CA VAL A 9 5.26 -46.63 10.95
C VAL A 9 6.36 -46.66 9.89
N LYS A 10 6.64 -47.83 9.32
CA LYS A 10 7.50 -47.95 8.14
C LYS A 10 6.83 -47.16 7.02
N ALA A 11 7.45 -46.05 6.62
CA ALA A 11 7.10 -45.37 5.37
C ALA A 11 7.22 -46.38 4.23
N GLU A 12 6.15 -46.50 3.43
CA GLU A 12 6.20 -47.28 2.19
C GLU A 12 7.36 -46.76 1.34
N PRO A 13 8.14 -47.66 0.70
CA PRO A 13 9.23 -47.24 -0.17
C PRO A 13 8.69 -46.28 -1.22
N PRO A 14 9.45 -45.22 -1.60
CA PRO A 14 9.04 -44.34 -2.68
C PRO A 14 8.64 -45.20 -3.86
N ARG A 15 7.43 -45.01 -4.40
CA ARG A 15 7.04 -45.69 -5.65
C ARG A 15 8.20 -45.50 -6.63
N GLU A 16 8.53 -46.55 -7.37
CA GLU A 16 9.47 -46.48 -8.47
C GLU A 16 8.71 -46.19 -9.75
N LEU A 17 9.31 -45.42 -10.66
CA LEU A 17 8.68 -45.04 -11.92
C LEU A 17 8.47 -46.30 -12.77
N GLY A 18 7.22 -46.78 -12.84
CA GLY A 18 6.85 -47.90 -13.70
C GLY A 18 6.87 -47.50 -15.18
N VAL A 19 6.99 -48.49 -16.06
CA VAL A 19 6.92 -48.26 -17.52
C VAL A 19 5.54 -47.72 -17.91
N ASP A 20 4.48 -48.22 -17.27
CA ASP A 20 3.11 -47.78 -17.50
C ASP A 20 2.87 -46.33 -17.05
N ASP A 21 3.39 -45.96 -15.86
CA ASP A 21 3.35 -44.57 -15.38
C ASP A 21 4.12 -43.64 -16.33
N ALA A 22 5.26 -44.09 -16.85
CA ALA A 22 6.05 -43.32 -17.78
C ALA A 22 5.35 -43.09 -19.12
N LEU A 23 4.59 -44.07 -19.61
CA LEU A 23 3.77 -43.98 -20.81
C LEU A 23 2.64 -42.97 -20.64
N ILE A 24 1.87 -43.06 -19.54
CA ILE A 24 0.74 -42.17 -19.26
C ILE A 24 1.22 -40.72 -19.08
N ILE A 25 2.34 -40.52 -18.36
CA ILE A 25 2.94 -39.18 -18.21
C ILE A 25 3.42 -38.65 -19.57
N ALA A 26 4.06 -39.49 -20.40
CA ALA A 26 4.56 -39.06 -21.70
C ALA A 26 3.42 -38.67 -22.65
N GLU A 27 2.32 -39.42 -22.65
CA GLU A 27 1.11 -39.11 -23.43
C GLU A 27 0.52 -37.77 -22.99
N LYS A 28 0.34 -37.58 -21.68
CA LYS A 28 -0.20 -36.32 -21.15
C LYS A 28 0.70 -35.13 -21.45
N LEU A 29 2.03 -35.30 -21.33
CA LEU A 29 2.99 -34.25 -21.68
C LEU A 29 2.93 -33.91 -23.17
N THR A 30 2.71 -34.87 -24.07
CA THR A 30 2.54 -34.57 -25.50
C THR A 30 1.27 -33.75 -25.78
N GLU A 31 0.21 -33.90 -24.98
CA GLU A 31 -1.00 -33.08 -25.08
C GLU A 31 -0.80 -31.64 -24.58
N VAL A 32 -0.16 -31.46 -23.43
CA VAL A 32 -0.11 -30.16 -22.72
C VAL A 32 1.15 -29.35 -22.98
N TYR A 33 2.20 -29.97 -23.53
CA TYR A 33 3.47 -29.32 -23.79
C TYR A 33 3.50 -28.77 -25.22
N ALA A 34 3.44 -27.44 -25.35
CA ALA A 34 3.33 -26.74 -26.63
C ALA A 34 4.63 -26.72 -27.46
N GLY A 35 5.69 -27.35 -26.96
CA GLY A 35 6.97 -27.52 -27.66
C GLY A 35 8.15 -27.05 -26.81
N ARG A 36 9.37 -27.37 -27.27
CA ARG A 36 10.60 -27.09 -26.53
C ARG A 36 10.81 -25.59 -26.25
N ASP A 37 10.42 -24.74 -27.19
CA ASP A 37 10.66 -23.29 -27.12
C ASP A 37 9.57 -22.55 -26.33
N LYS A 38 8.32 -23.05 -26.37
CA LYS A 38 7.18 -22.45 -25.66
C LYS A 38 6.97 -23.03 -24.25
N GLY A 39 7.38 -24.27 -24.03
CA GLY A 39 7.16 -24.97 -22.77
C GLY A 39 5.74 -25.53 -22.65
N TYR A 40 5.15 -25.40 -21.46
CA TYR A 40 3.77 -25.78 -21.21
C TYR A 40 2.77 -24.80 -21.87
N GLY A 41 1.64 -25.33 -22.35
CA GLY A 41 0.51 -24.50 -22.79
C GLY A 41 -0.30 -23.91 -21.64
N ASP A 42 -1.30 -23.08 -21.97
CA ASP A 42 -2.16 -22.27 -21.08
C ASP A 42 -2.37 -22.84 -19.67
N GLY A 43 -1.58 -22.33 -18.72
CA GLY A 43 -1.72 -22.63 -17.29
C GLY A 43 -1.22 -24.00 -16.84
N TRP A 44 -0.72 -24.86 -17.74
CA TRP A 44 -0.17 -26.17 -17.38
C TRP A 44 1.22 -26.08 -16.75
N SER A 45 1.53 -27.04 -15.89
CA SER A 45 2.85 -27.16 -15.25
C SER A 45 3.12 -28.60 -14.84
N ASP A 46 4.37 -28.92 -14.51
CA ASP A 46 4.75 -30.21 -13.92
C ASP A 46 3.83 -30.59 -12.74
N LYS A 47 3.40 -29.59 -11.94
CA LYS A 47 2.52 -29.78 -10.79
C LYS A 47 1.11 -30.20 -11.21
N LEU A 48 0.50 -29.49 -12.16
CA LEU A 48 -0.86 -29.80 -12.62
C LEU A 48 -0.94 -31.14 -13.35
N VAL A 49 0.08 -31.48 -14.12
CA VAL A 49 0.17 -32.81 -14.75
C VAL A 49 0.25 -33.90 -13.68
N ALA A 50 1.11 -33.71 -12.67
CA ALA A 50 1.27 -34.64 -11.56
C ALA A 50 -0.03 -34.83 -10.76
N GLU A 51 -0.75 -33.74 -10.46
CA GLU A 51 -2.05 -33.78 -9.79
C GLU A 51 -3.11 -34.49 -10.65
N SER A 52 -3.16 -34.23 -11.95
CA SER A 52 -4.15 -34.83 -12.86
C SER A 52 -3.99 -36.36 -13.00
N LEU A 53 -2.75 -36.84 -12.91
CA LEU A 53 -2.42 -38.26 -13.05
C LEU A 53 -2.22 -38.95 -11.69
N ASN A 54 -2.30 -38.21 -10.58
CA ASN A 54 -2.01 -38.67 -9.23
C ASN A 54 -0.62 -39.36 -9.11
N VAL A 55 0.39 -38.75 -9.72
CA VAL A 55 1.78 -39.21 -9.72
C VAL A 55 2.71 -38.18 -9.06
N PRO A 56 3.88 -38.58 -8.54
CA PRO A 56 4.88 -37.64 -8.05
C PRO A 56 5.32 -36.61 -9.11
N ARG A 57 5.38 -35.32 -8.74
CA ARG A 57 5.87 -34.24 -9.61
C ARG A 57 7.26 -34.49 -10.18
N ASP A 58 8.14 -35.10 -9.39
CA ASP A 58 9.51 -35.40 -9.80
C ASP A 58 9.58 -36.37 -10.98
N TRP A 59 8.59 -37.26 -11.12
CA TRP A 59 8.49 -38.18 -12.25
C TRP A 59 8.15 -37.43 -13.54
N VAL A 60 7.20 -36.50 -13.46
CA VAL A 60 6.81 -35.63 -14.57
C VAL A 60 8.01 -34.80 -15.04
N ARG A 61 8.75 -34.20 -14.11
CA ARG A 61 9.99 -33.47 -14.43
C ARG A 61 11.00 -34.35 -15.16
N GLN A 62 11.28 -35.54 -14.64
CA GLN A 62 12.26 -36.46 -15.24
C GLN A 62 11.88 -36.86 -16.67
N ILE A 63 10.60 -37.16 -16.92
CA ILE A 63 10.12 -37.55 -18.25
C ILE A 63 10.13 -36.35 -19.19
N ARG A 64 9.72 -35.17 -18.71
CA ARG A 64 9.78 -33.94 -19.49
C ARG A 64 11.22 -33.60 -19.89
N GLU A 65 12.15 -33.66 -18.95
CA GLU A 65 13.57 -33.40 -19.25
C GLU A 65 14.15 -34.40 -20.24
N LYS A 66 13.81 -35.69 -20.12
CA LYS A 66 14.25 -36.73 -21.06
C LYS A 66 13.65 -36.58 -22.46
N ARG A 67 12.41 -36.11 -22.58
CA ARG A 67 11.65 -36.09 -23.85
C ARG A 67 11.67 -34.74 -24.55
N PHE A 68 11.61 -33.64 -23.80
CA PHE A 68 11.52 -32.27 -24.32
C PHE A 68 12.70 -31.39 -23.90
N GLY A 69 13.43 -31.77 -22.84
CA GLY A 69 14.57 -31.02 -22.31
C GLY A 69 14.23 -30.19 -21.07
N PRO A 70 15.21 -29.44 -20.54
CA PRO A 70 15.02 -28.59 -19.36
C PRO A 70 13.88 -27.59 -19.60
N ALA A 71 13.19 -27.21 -18.52
CA ALA A 71 12.12 -26.20 -18.62
C ALA A 71 12.77 -24.90 -19.04
N ALA A 72 12.40 -24.37 -20.19
CA ALA A 72 12.60 -22.96 -20.48
C ALA A 72 11.52 -22.20 -19.72
N ASP A 73 11.90 -21.16 -18.98
CA ASP A 73 10.93 -20.15 -18.55
C ASP A 73 10.28 -19.59 -19.82
N SER A 74 8.98 -19.85 -20.01
CA SER A 74 8.24 -19.36 -21.18
C SER A 74 8.39 -17.84 -21.26
N GLU A 75 8.64 -17.32 -22.47
CA GLU A 75 8.81 -15.90 -22.73
C GLU A 75 7.66 -15.06 -22.14
N ASP A 76 6.44 -15.57 -22.19
CA ASP A 76 5.24 -14.95 -21.64
C ASP A 76 5.30 -14.74 -20.12
N VAL A 77 5.82 -15.71 -19.38
CA VAL A 77 5.99 -15.59 -17.91
C VAL A 77 7.05 -14.55 -17.58
N ARG A 78 8.13 -14.48 -18.36
CA ARG A 78 9.16 -13.46 -18.17
C ARG A 78 8.64 -12.07 -18.51
N ALA A 79 7.85 -11.93 -19.57
CA ALA A 79 7.18 -10.70 -19.95
C ALA A 79 6.20 -10.24 -18.85
N ALA A 80 5.33 -11.14 -18.39
CA ALA A 80 4.37 -10.84 -17.31
C ALA A 80 5.06 -10.43 -16.00
N LEU A 81 6.16 -11.09 -15.63
CA LEU A 81 6.98 -10.68 -14.47
C LEU A 81 7.63 -9.32 -14.67
N GLY A 82 8.07 -9.00 -15.88
CA GLY A 82 8.61 -7.69 -16.25
C GLY A 82 7.57 -6.58 -16.10
N GLU A 83 6.37 -6.79 -16.65
CA GLU A 83 5.24 -5.87 -16.56
C GLU A 83 4.79 -5.69 -15.11
N ALA A 84 4.62 -6.78 -14.35
CA ALA A 84 4.26 -6.72 -12.94
C ALA A 84 5.29 -5.92 -12.13
N ARG A 85 6.58 -6.07 -12.43
CA ARG A 85 7.65 -5.31 -11.77
C ARG A 85 7.65 -3.84 -12.16
N ALA A 86 7.36 -3.51 -13.41
CA ALA A 86 7.20 -2.13 -13.85
C ALA A 86 6.04 -1.45 -13.12
N VAL A 87 4.86 -2.09 -13.09
CA VAL A 87 3.67 -1.59 -12.36
C VAL A 87 3.97 -1.42 -10.87
N ALA A 88 4.68 -2.37 -10.24
CA ALA A 88 5.06 -2.26 -8.84
C ALA A 88 6.00 -1.07 -8.57
N ASN A 89 6.96 -0.80 -9.47
CA ASN A 89 7.86 0.34 -9.34
C ASN A 89 7.14 1.67 -9.53
N ASP A 90 6.20 1.74 -10.47
CA ASP A 90 5.39 2.93 -10.71
C ASP A 90 4.50 3.22 -9.50
N ALA A 91 3.83 2.20 -8.97
CA ALA A 91 3.03 2.31 -7.74
C ALA A 91 3.87 2.79 -6.54
N ALA A 92 5.07 2.24 -6.36
CA ALA A 92 5.99 2.67 -5.30
C ALA A 92 6.41 4.14 -5.46
N THR A 93 6.61 4.59 -6.71
CA THR A 93 6.93 6.00 -7.01
C THR A 93 5.76 6.92 -6.71
N MET A 94 4.54 6.53 -7.11
CA MET A 94 3.32 7.29 -6.80
C MET A 94 3.09 7.39 -5.30
N LEU A 95 3.26 6.30 -4.54
CA LEU A 95 3.11 6.31 -3.08
C LEU A 95 4.07 7.28 -2.39
N LYS A 96 5.32 7.34 -2.84
CA LYS A 96 6.30 8.33 -2.33
C LYS A 96 5.86 9.76 -2.63
N ALA A 97 5.35 10.02 -3.82
CA ALA A 97 4.88 11.35 -4.21
C ALA A 97 3.65 11.79 -3.39
N VAL A 98 2.72 10.87 -3.12
CA VAL A 98 1.54 11.13 -2.28
C VAL A 98 1.96 11.39 -0.83
N SER A 99 2.87 10.58 -0.27
CA SER A 99 3.39 10.80 1.09
C SER A 99 4.01 12.19 1.22
N GLY A 100 4.88 12.58 0.29
CA GLY A 100 5.49 13.91 0.32
C GLY A 100 4.48 15.05 0.14
N SER A 101 3.35 14.80 -0.51
CA SER A 101 2.26 15.78 -0.63
C SER A 101 1.47 15.92 0.67
N LEU A 102 1.25 14.81 1.40
CA LEU A 102 0.62 14.83 2.72
C LEU A 102 1.47 15.59 3.75
N ASP A 103 2.79 15.39 3.74
CA ASP A 103 3.70 16.13 4.62
C ASP A 103 3.62 17.65 4.38
N ARG A 104 3.55 18.06 3.11
CA ARG A 104 3.36 19.48 2.74
C ARG A 104 2.02 20.03 3.22
N LEU A 105 0.95 19.24 3.12
CA LEU A 105 -0.37 19.66 3.59
C LEU A 105 -0.39 19.85 5.10
N ASP A 106 0.33 19.03 5.86
CA ASP A 106 0.40 19.17 7.32
C ASP A 106 1.16 20.45 7.74
N VAL A 107 2.24 20.77 7.02
CA VAL A 107 2.96 22.05 7.18
C VAL A 107 2.03 23.23 6.87
N ILE A 108 1.32 23.20 5.74
CA ILE A 108 0.38 24.26 5.35
C ILE A 108 -0.73 24.41 6.38
N LYS A 109 -1.31 23.31 6.86
CA LYS A 109 -2.34 23.32 7.90
C LYS A 109 -1.84 24.00 9.18
N THR A 110 -0.62 23.68 9.60
CA THR A 110 0.01 24.29 10.78
C THR A 110 0.23 25.79 10.59
N GLN A 111 0.70 26.20 9.39
CA GLN A 111 0.87 27.61 9.05
C GLN A 111 -0.47 28.36 9.04
N CYS A 112 -1.52 27.79 8.46
CA CYS A 112 -2.85 28.40 8.46
C CYS A 112 -3.40 28.57 9.88
N ALA A 113 -3.19 27.58 10.78
CA ALA A 113 -3.59 27.70 12.17
C ALA A 113 -2.83 28.82 12.90
N ALA A 114 -1.52 28.95 12.66
CA ALA A 114 -0.72 30.03 13.21
C ALA A 114 -1.18 31.40 12.70
N MET A 115 -1.43 31.53 11.39
CA MET A 115 -1.95 32.76 10.79
C MET A 115 -3.32 33.15 11.35
N ALA A 116 -4.20 32.17 11.58
CA ALA A 116 -5.52 32.42 12.17
C ALA A 116 -5.41 32.92 13.63
N ALA A 117 -4.46 32.38 14.40
CA ALA A 117 -4.20 32.83 15.77
C ALA A 117 -3.66 34.28 15.79
N GLU A 118 -2.70 34.59 14.92
CA GLU A 118 -2.13 35.94 14.77
C GLU A 118 -3.20 36.96 14.35
N ALA A 119 -4.06 36.60 13.39
CA ALA A 119 -5.17 37.45 12.96
C ALA A 119 -6.17 37.72 14.10
N ALA A 120 -6.46 36.71 14.94
CA ALA A 120 -7.35 36.87 16.09
C ALA A 120 -6.75 37.81 17.15
N GLU A 121 -5.44 37.71 17.41
CA GLU A 121 -4.73 38.59 18.34
C GLU A 121 -4.69 40.04 17.84
N LEU A 122 -4.41 40.23 16.55
CA LEU A 122 -4.44 41.55 15.93
C LEU A 122 -5.83 42.17 16.03
N HIS A 123 -6.88 41.40 15.73
CA HIS A 123 -8.26 41.85 15.84
C HIS A 123 -8.60 42.28 17.28
N ALA A 124 -8.27 41.44 18.28
CA ALA A 124 -8.51 41.76 19.69
C ALA A 124 -7.75 43.03 20.15
N THR A 125 -6.56 43.27 19.60
CA THR A 125 -5.75 44.45 19.88
C THR A 125 -6.39 45.71 19.31
N ILE A 126 -6.80 45.68 18.04
CA ILE A 126 -7.49 46.79 17.38
C ILE A 126 -8.77 47.15 18.14
N ASP A 127 -9.55 46.14 18.50
CA ASP A 127 -10.78 46.29 19.29
C ASP A 127 -10.54 46.99 20.63
N ARG A 128 -9.48 46.60 21.34
CA ARG A 128 -9.10 47.20 22.62
C ARG A 128 -8.68 48.66 22.44
N GLN A 129 -7.85 48.95 21.43
CA GLN A 129 -7.40 50.31 21.14
C GLN A 129 -8.58 51.21 20.80
N PHE A 130 -9.50 50.74 19.96
CA PHE A 130 -10.68 51.50 19.57
C PHE A 130 -11.59 51.78 20.78
N ARG A 131 -11.86 50.78 21.63
CA ARG A 131 -12.62 50.98 22.87
C ARG A 131 -11.96 51.99 23.81
N ASN A 132 -10.64 51.93 23.95
CA ASN A 132 -9.90 52.87 24.79
C ASN A 132 -10.01 54.31 24.27
N GLN A 133 -9.81 54.51 22.95
CA GLN A 133 -9.92 55.83 22.32
C GLN A 133 -11.33 56.40 22.46
N VAL A 134 -12.37 55.61 22.21
CA VAL A 134 -13.77 56.02 22.39
C VAL A 134 -14.03 56.40 23.86
N GLY A 135 -13.52 55.63 24.81
CA GLY A 135 -13.63 55.92 26.24
C GLY A 135 -12.89 57.19 26.66
N GLU A 136 -11.75 57.52 26.04
CA GLU A 136 -11.02 58.77 26.27
C GLU A 136 -11.78 59.99 25.73
N CYS A 137 -12.31 59.88 24.52
CA CYS A 137 -13.15 60.92 23.91
C CYS A 137 -14.39 61.20 24.77
N SER A 138 -15.11 60.16 25.19
CA SER A 138 -16.31 60.30 26.05
C SER A 138 -15.99 60.99 27.39
N ARG A 139 -14.90 60.59 28.06
CA ARG A 139 -14.45 61.25 29.31
C ARG A 139 -14.10 62.71 29.10
N THR A 140 -13.52 63.05 27.95
CA THR A 140 -13.13 64.44 27.62
C THR A 140 -14.35 65.28 27.31
N LEU A 141 -15.30 64.75 26.53
CA LEU A 141 -16.59 65.40 26.26
C LEU A 141 -17.33 65.71 27.56
N GLY A 142 -17.47 64.72 28.45
CA GLY A 142 -18.15 64.94 29.74
C GLY A 142 -17.44 65.95 30.65
N ARG A 143 -16.12 66.11 30.55
CA ARG A 143 -15.39 67.18 31.25
C ARG A 143 -15.73 68.56 30.68
N ILE A 144 -15.81 68.67 29.36
CA ILE A 144 -16.19 69.90 28.66
C ILE A 144 -17.62 70.30 29.03
N GLU A 145 -18.58 69.36 28.94
CA GLU A 145 -20.00 69.59 29.30
C GLU A 145 -20.16 70.11 30.74
N ARG A 146 -19.46 69.49 31.71
CA ARG A 146 -19.46 69.97 33.10
C ARG A 146 -18.84 71.37 33.24
N GLY A 147 -17.76 71.64 32.49
CA GLY A 147 -17.13 72.95 32.48
C GLY A 147 -18.07 74.04 31.95
N ILE A 148 -18.77 73.77 30.85
CA ILE A 148 -19.79 74.66 30.28
C ILE A 148 -20.89 74.93 31.31
N ALA A 149 -21.47 73.88 31.92
CA ALA A 149 -22.52 74.03 32.92
C ALA A 149 -22.07 74.81 34.17
N ALA A 150 -20.79 74.71 34.55
CA ALA A 150 -20.23 75.49 35.65
C ALA A 150 -20.08 76.98 35.29
N ILE A 151 -19.65 77.29 34.06
CA ILE A 151 -19.56 78.67 33.55
C ILE A 151 -20.95 79.30 33.50
N GLU A 152 -21.95 78.60 32.97
CA GLU A 152 -23.34 79.08 32.90
C GLU A 152 -23.90 79.48 34.28
N LYS A 153 -23.58 78.72 35.33
CA LYS A 153 -24.00 79.03 36.72
C LYS A 153 -23.35 80.25 37.34
N VAL A 154 -22.21 80.71 36.83
CA VAL A 154 -21.50 81.89 37.34
C VAL A 154 -21.95 83.16 36.61
N VAL A 155 -22.47 83.02 35.39
CA VAL A 155 -22.83 84.15 34.51
C VAL A 155 -24.31 84.57 34.66
N VAL A 156 -25.17 83.74 35.24
CA VAL A 156 -26.59 84.01 35.54
C VAL A 156 -26.79 84.25 37.03
#